data_AF-A0A1N6LY92-F1
#
_entry.id   AF-A0A1N6LY92-F1
#
_cell.length_a   1.000
_cell.length_b   1.000
_cell.length_c   1.000
_cell.angle_alpha   90.00
_cell.angle_beta   90.00
_cell.angle_gamma   90.00
#
_symmetry.space_group_name_H-M   'P 1'
#
loop_
_entity.id
_entity.type
_entity.pdbx_description
1 polymer ?
#
loop_
_entity_poly.entity_id
_entity_poly.type
_entity_poly.pdbx_seq_one_letter_code
_entity_poly.pdbx_strand_id
1 'polypeptide(L)'
;MFKCLIRFKGPGNAFATPISSSVTDSPYRLTKFKLKPIRHDFQNVLMLADNKCLERAAKEVISSKLPPVHTQFSDMDPGDSLQFGRKFVDQRPLSKSRGFWVVFSKRIKSSAYILPPKTISLVLRAFHVANKDTGIYVSLADPIKYIIKSIDGTSLYWIVTVLSKRLKGNCNKELFDMLANHLQNVLYQVTGAMAVEICKCLYESGYRKSDVCKNVGLKVVNSGIGVIDAIHAIFTFGLFKFRCDKIHRELENIIIEYIDQLNAIDVAKIVIGFDRSSYDPARVLNLLEFKLMKIICDISENYKNDFIIAVDRSSCVERVKETVCIVQQN
;
A
#
# COMPACT_ATOMS: atom_id res chain seq x y z
N MET A 1 62.44 17.19 20.95
CA MET A 1 62.06 16.25 19.86
C MET A 1 61.23 15.12 20.45
N PHE A 2 60.03 14.89 19.87
CA PHE A 2 59.11 13.74 19.95
C PHE A 2 58.72 13.17 21.33
N LYS A 3 57.59 13.60 21.93
CA LYS A 3 56.21 13.03 21.78
C LYS A 3 56.15 11.50 21.89
N CYS A 4 55.90 10.98 23.10
CA CYS A 4 55.36 9.63 23.29
C CYS A 4 53.83 9.69 23.21
N LEU A 5 53.29 9.38 22.03
CA LEU A 5 51.87 9.25 21.75
C LEU A 5 51.35 7.93 22.36
N ILE A 6 50.71 7.99 23.53
CA ILE A 6 49.93 6.85 24.03
C ILE A 6 48.62 6.81 23.23
N ARG A 7 48.59 5.96 22.21
CA ARG A 7 47.36 5.59 21.49
C ARG A 7 46.49 4.73 22.42
N PHE A 8 45.46 5.32 23.01
CA PHE A 8 44.34 4.55 23.56
C PHE A 8 43.59 3.89 22.39
N LYS A 9 43.81 2.59 22.20
CA LYS A 9 43.01 1.78 21.27
C LYS A 9 41.74 1.32 22.00
N GLY A 10 40.60 1.49 21.34
CA GLY A 10 39.27 1.19 21.88
C GLY A 10 39.02 -0.30 22.17
N PRO A 11 37.87 -0.63 22.77
CA PRO A 11 37.56 -1.99 23.22
C PRO A 11 37.43 -2.96 22.04
N GLY A 12 38.22 -4.05 22.09
CA GLY A 12 38.25 -5.10 21.05
C GLY A 12 39.64 -5.67 20.71
N ASN A 13 40.71 -5.12 21.27
CA ASN A 13 42.08 -5.61 21.04
C ASN A 13 42.43 -6.79 21.95
N ALA A 14 42.95 -7.88 21.38
CA ALA A 14 43.27 -9.16 22.06
C ALA A 14 44.45 -9.11 23.06
N PHE A 15 45.02 -7.94 23.33
CA PHE A 15 46.07 -7.70 24.32
C PHE A 15 45.60 -6.85 25.52
N ALA A 16 44.29 -6.89 25.82
CA ALA A 16 43.82 -6.44 27.13
C ALA A 16 44.32 -7.45 28.19
N THR A 17 45.55 -7.28 28.64
CA THR A 17 46.03 -7.95 29.85
C THR A 17 45.10 -7.51 30.99
N PRO A 18 44.50 -8.45 31.74
CA PRO A 18 43.67 -8.08 32.87
C PRO A 18 44.55 -7.34 33.87
N ILE A 19 44.19 -6.09 34.17
CA ILE A 19 44.80 -5.34 35.27
C ILE A 19 44.50 -6.15 36.53
N SER A 20 45.54 -6.75 37.13
CA SER A 20 45.45 -7.46 38.39
C SER A 20 45.23 -6.43 39.50
N SER A 21 43.99 -5.98 39.66
CA SER A 21 43.59 -5.22 40.83
C SER A 21 43.46 -6.19 42.01
N SER A 22 44.31 -5.99 43.01
CA SER A 22 44.27 -6.63 44.32
C SER A 22 43.16 -6.04 45.18
N VAL A 23 41.91 -6.15 44.71
CA VAL A 23 40.73 -5.85 45.53
C VAL A 23 39.92 -7.12 45.65
N THR A 24 40.05 -7.72 46.83
CA THR A 24 39.63 -9.05 47.23
C THR A 24 38.18 -9.13 47.69
N ASP A 25 37.30 -8.17 47.38
CA ASP A 25 35.88 -8.34 47.67
C ASP A 25 34.99 -7.39 46.87
N SER A 26 34.73 -7.70 45.61
CA SER A 26 33.55 -7.13 44.94
C SER A 26 32.56 -8.26 44.67
N PRO A 27 31.29 -8.15 45.13
CA PRO A 27 30.26 -9.17 44.92
C PRO A 27 29.93 -9.39 43.43
N TYR A 28 30.50 -8.58 42.54
CA TYR A 28 30.31 -8.65 41.09
C TYR A 28 31.35 -9.52 40.36
N ARG A 29 32.41 -10.00 41.03
CA ARG A 29 33.52 -10.77 40.39
C ARG A 29 33.10 -12.15 39.86
N LEU A 30 32.03 -12.72 40.42
CA LEU A 30 31.51 -14.05 40.02
C LEU A 30 30.28 -13.96 39.12
N THR A 31 29.76 -12.76 38.86
CA THR A 31 28.71 -12.55 37.85
C THR A 31 29.32 -12.68 36.45
N LYS A 32 29.42 -13.93 35.98
CA LYS A 32 29.63 -14.19 34.56
C LYS A 32 28.41 -13.65 33.82
N PHE A 33 28.54 -12.47 33.22
CA PHE A 33 27.55 -11.98 32.25
C PHE A 33 27.50 -12.98 31.09
N LYS A 34 26.61 -13.96 31.19
CA LYS A 34 26.22 -14.78 30.05
C LYS A 34 25.43 -13.88 29.12
N LEU A 35 26.13 -13.20 28.22
CA LEU A 35 25.51 -12.53 27.10
C LEU A 35 24.69 -13.59 26.37
N LYS A 36 23.36 -13.43 26.38
CA LYS A 36 22.51 -14.30 25.58
C LYS A 36 22.95 -14.14 24.13
N PRO A 37 23.15 -15.23 23.38
CA PRO A 37 23.48 -15.12 21.96
C PRO A 37 22.43 -14.25 21.29
N ILE A 38 22.88 -13.26 20.50
CA ILE A 38 21.99 -12.38 19.76
C ILE A 38 21.13 -13.28 18.88
N ARG A 39 19.81 -13.27 19.10
CA ARG A 39 18.91 -14.04 18.25
C ARG A 39 19.08 -13.53 16.82
N HIS A 40 19.38 -14.44 15.88
CA HIS A 40 19.59 -14.12 14.47
C HIS A 40 18.40 -13.37 13.85
N ASP A 41 17.19 -13.54 14.40
CA ASP A 41 15.97 -12.79 14.04
C ASP A 41 16.15 -11.27 14.01
N PHE A 42 17.07 -10.73 14.83
CA PHE A 42 17.27 -9.30 14.97
C PHE A 42 18.59 -8.80 14.36
N GLN A 43 19.44 -9.70 13.84
CA GLN A 43 20.80 -9.34 13.42
C GLN A 43 20.79 -8.24 12.36
N ASN A 44 19.91 -8.34 11.37
CA ASN A 44 19.76 -7.35 10.30
C ASN A 44 19.22 -5.99 10.79
N VAL A 45 18.40 -6.00 11.85
CA VAL A 45 17.78 -4.77 12.38
C VAL A 45 18.66 -4.11 13.46
N LEU A 46 19.46 -4.89 14.18
CA LEU A 46 20.29 -4.43 15.30
C LEU A 46 21.69 -4.00 14.89
N MET A 47 22.33 -4.68 13.92
CA MET A 47 23.77 -4.54 13.75
C MET A 47 24.19 -3.33 12.93
N LEU A 48 23.38 -2.84 11.99
CA LEU A 48 23.66 -1.63 11.23
C LEU A 48 22.31 -1.05 10.80
N ALA A 49 22.02 0.21 11.17
CA ALA A 49 20.86 0.95 10.68
C ALA A 49 21.01 1.34 9.20
N ASP A 50 21.54 0.42 8.39
CA ASP A 50 21.75 0.58 6.96
C ASP A 50 20.42 0.39 6.23
N ASN A 51 20.14 1.29 5.29
CA ASN A 51 18.95 1.24 4.43
C ASN A 51 18.81 -0.13 3.78
N LYS A 52 19.92 -0.73 3.32
CA LYS A 52 19.90 -2.06 2.69
C LYS A 52 19.41 -3.15 3.65
N CYS A 53 19.78 -3.08 4.92
CA CYS A 53 19.35 -4.05 5.92
C CYS A 53 17.86 -3.91 6.26
N LEU A 54 17.36 -2.66 6.37
CA LEU A 54 15.94 -2.39 6.57
C LEU A 54 15.10 -2.87 5.38
N GLU A 55 15.58 -2.65 4.15
CA GLU A 55 14.92 -3.15 2.94
C GLU A 55 14.88 -4.67 2.88
N ARG A 56 16.00 -5.34 3.18
CA ARG A 56 16.03 -6.82 3.22
C ARG A 56 15.04 -7.36 4.24
N ALA A 57 15.00 -6.79 5.45
CA ALA A 57 14.06 -7.19 6.48
C ALA A 57 12.60 -6.96 6.05
N ALA A 58 12.29 -5.83 5.41
CA ALA A 58 10.96 -5.55 4.87
C ALA A 58 10.56 -6.55 3.77
N LYS A 59 11.46 -6.83 2.83
CA LYS A 59 11.25 -7.80 1.74
C LYS A 59 11.02 -9.21 2.29
N GLU A 60 11.81 -9.63 3.27
CA GLU A 60 11.67 -10.94 3.94
C GLU A 60 10.29 -11.10 4.58
N VAL A 61 9.80 -10.05 5.26
CA VAL A 61 8.44 -10.04 5.83
C VAL A 61 7.40 -10.20 4.73
N ILE A 62 7.51 -9.41 3.66
CA ILE A 62 6.55 -9.41 2.54
C ILE A 62 6.51 -10.81 1.91
N SER A 63 7.67 -11.39 1.58
CA SER A 63 7.76 -12.72 0.97
C SER A 63 7.28 -13.84 1.89
N SER A 64 7.43 -13.71 3.22
CA SER A 64 6.95 -14.72 4.18
C SER A 64 5.42 -14.79 4.31
N LYS A 65 4.71 -13.75 3.85
CA LYS A 65 3.28 -13.56 4.04
C LYS A 65 2.47 -13.63 2.76
N LEU A 66 3.08 -13.36 1.61
CA LEU A 66 2.45 -13.56 0.30
C LEU A 66 2.69 -15.00 -0.17
N PRO A 67 1.73 -15.62 -0.90
CA PRO A 67 2.02 -16.86 -1.60
C PRO A 67 3.19 -16.65 -2.58
N PRO A 68 4.03 -17.66 -2.84
CA PRO A 68 5.13 -17.53 -3.79
C PRO A 68 4.55 -17.26 -5.18
N VAL A 69 4.58 -15.99 -5.59
CA VAL A 69 4.41 -15.64 -6.99
C VAL A 69 5.71 -16.04 -7.67
N HIS A 70 5.66 -16.97 -8.63
CA HIS A 70 6.75 -17.23 -9.56
C HIS A 70 6.94 -16.00 -10.48
N THR A 71 7.39 -14.90 -9.92
CA THR A 71 7.90 -13.78 -10.70
C THR A 71 9.28 -14.17 -11.20
N GLN A 72 9.36 -14.50 -12.49
CA GLN A 72 10.60 -14.51 -13.24
C GLN A 72 11.17 -13.08 -13.17
N PHE A 73 12.18 -12.87 -12.33
CA PHE A 73 12.91 -11.59 -12.22
C PHE A 73 14.09 -11.63 -13.19
N SER A 74 13.95 -10.93 -14.31
CA SER A 74 15.00 -10.67 -15.31
C SER A 74 15.89 -9.47 -14.98
N ASP A 75 15.78 -8.88 -13.78
CA ASP A 75 16.51 -7.65 -13.43
C ASP A 75 17.39 -7.86 -12.17
N MET A 76 18.38 -8.75 -12.27
CA MET A 76 19.50 -8.79 -11.32
C MET A 76 20.80 -8.45 -12.04
N ASP A 77 21.45 -7.36 -11.59
CA ASP A 77 22.83 -7.05 -11.95
C ASP A 77 23.75 -8.25 -11.62
N PRO A 78 24.66 -8.66 -12.53
CA PRO A 78 25.45 -9.90 -12.35
C PRO A 78 26.49 -9.87 -11.22
N GLY A 79 26.66 -8.73 -10.54
CA GLY A 79 27.75 -8.49 -9.58
C GLY A 79 27.52 -9.01 -8.15
N ASP A 80 26.29 -9.31 -7.74
CA ASP A 80 25.98 -9.70 -6.35
C ASP A 80 26.02 -11.23 -6.10
N SER A 81 26.48 -11.99 -7.10
CA SER A 81 26.46 -13.45 -7.15
C SER A 81 27.39 -14.17 -6.15
N LEU A 82 28.24 -13.44 -5.40
CA LEU A 82 29.33 -14.02 -4.60
C LEU A 82 29.17 -13.98 -3.07
N GLN A 83 27.95 -13.76 -2.55
CA GLN A 83 27.67 -13.95 -1.11
C GLN A 83 26.48 -14.86 -0.79
N PHE A 84 25.90 -15.54 -1.79
CA PHE A 84 24.80 -16.48 -1.57
C PHE A 84 25.30 -17.88 -1.18
N GLY A 85 25.86 -17.95 0.03
CA GLY A 85 26.02 -19.20 0.76
C GLY A 85 24.66 -19.75 1.16
N ARG A 86 24.20 -20.76 0.41
CA ARG A 86 23.09 -21.69 0.67
C ARG A 86 22.64 -21.76 2.14
N LYS A 87 21.47 -21.16 2.43
CA LYS A 87 20.44 -21.74 3.30
C LYS A 87 19.09 -21.32 2.75
N PHE A 88 18.52 -22.16 1.88
CA PHE A 88 17.06 -22.20 1.71
C PHE A 88 16.50 -22.65 3.07
N VAL A 89 16.16 -21.68 3.90
CA VAL A 89 15.50 -21.90 5.19
C VAL A 89 14.04 -22.23 4.90
N ASP A 90 13.56 -23.31 5.52
CA ASP A 90 12.19 -23.80 5.51
C ASP A 90 11.13 -22.73 5.27
N GLN A 91 10.30 -22.94 4.24
CA GLN A 91 9.14 -22.12 3.86
C GLN A 91 7.96 -22.28 4.85
N ARG A 92 8.21 -22.24 6.16
CA ARG A 92 7.13 -21.99 7.13
C ARG A 92 6.97 -20.48 7.27
N PRO A 93 5.74 -19.95 7.39
CA PRO A 93 5.54 -18.55 7.72
C PRO A 93 6.07 -18.31 9.14
N LEU A 94 7.36 -17.99 9.25
CA LEU A 94 8.03 -17.65 10.50
C LEU A 94 7.48 -16.29 10.95
N SER A 95 6.43 -16.35 11.77
CA SER A 95 5.87 -15.19 12.45
C SER A 95 6.99 -14.52 13.26
N LYS A 96 7.44 -13.34 12.81
CA LYS A 96 8.47 -12.55 13.50
C LYS A 96 7.98 -12.18 14.90
N SER A 97 8.89 -12.27 15.88
CA SER A 97 8.57 -12.02 17.30
C SER A 97 8.11 -10.58 17.57
N ARG A 98 7.39 -10.35 18.68
CA ARG A 98 7.00 -8.99 19.11
C ARG A 98 8.20 -8.06 19.26
N GLY A 99 9.32 -8.56 19.78
CA GLY A 99 10.56 -7.80 19.93
C GLY A 99 11.09 -7.28 18.59
N PHE A 100 10.90 -8.05 17.50
CA PHE A 100 11.38 -7.69 16.17
C PHE A 100 10.66 -6.43 15.71
N TRP A 101 9.34 -6.44 15.79
CA TRP A 101 8.50 -5.32 15.40
C TRP A 101 8.78 -4.06 16.21
N VAL A 102 9.02 -4.20 17.52
CA VAL A 102 9.36 -3.06 18.39
C VAL A 102 10.70 -2.45 17.98
N VAL A 103 11.74 -3.26 17.82
CA VAL A 103 13.08 -2.77 17.44
C VAL A 103 13.04 -2.19 16.02
N PHE A 104 12.41 -2.90 15.08
CA PHE A 104 12.29 -2.48 13.69
C PHE A 104 11.57 -1.13 13.57
N SER A 105 10.42 -0.96 14.22
CA SER A 105 9.71 0.33 14.24
C SER A 105 10.55 1.43 14.88
N LYS A 106 11.19 1.17 16.04
CA LYS A 106 12.02 2.18 16.71
C LYS A 106 13.14 2.67 15.81
N ARG A 107 13.85 1.77 15.12
CA ARG A 107 14.93 2.12 14.19
C ARG A 107 14.43 2.96 13.02
N ILE A 108 13.34 2.54 12.37
CA ILE A 108 12.76 3.28 11.25
C ILE A 108 12.33 4.68 11.67
N LYS A 109 11.68 4.81 12.83
CA LYS A 109 11.26 6.12 13.35
C LYS A 109 12.46 7.04 13.60
N SER A 110 13.54 6.50 14.17
CA SER A 110 14.77 7.26 14.41
C SER A 110 15.47 7.70 13.11
N SER A 111 15.33 6.94 12.02
CA SER A 111 15.99 7.24 10.75
C SER A 111 15.06 7.86 9.69
N ALA A 112 13.81 8.17 10.03
CA ALA A 112 12.74 8.43 9.06
C ALA A 112 13.07 9.52 8.02
N TYR A 113 13.74 10.60 8.43
CA TYR A 113 14.08 11.74 7.56
C TYR A 113 15.22 11.45 6.58
N ILE A 114 15.96 10.35 6.76
CA ILE A 114 17.13 10.00 5.94
C ILE A 114 16.78 8.83 4.99
N LEU A 115 15.67 8.15 5.24
CA LEU A 115 15.26 6.99 4.42
C LEU A 115 14.83 7.43 3.03
N PRO A 116 15.27 6.73 1.97
CA PRO A 116 14.79 7.00 0.63
C PRO A 116 13.32 6.55 0.48
N PRO A 117 12.56 7.16 -0.45
CA PRO A 117 11.15 6.84 -0.70
C PRO A 117 10.86 5.34 -0.87
N LYS A 118 11.74 4.64 -1.58
CA LYS A 118 11.63 3.20 -1.85
C LYS A 118 11.72 2.35 -0.58
N THR A 119 12.62 2.70 0.35
CA THR A 119 12.71 2.00 1.63
C THR A 119 11.46 2.28 2.47
N ILE A 120 10.97 3.54 2.49
CA ILE A 120 9.75 3.91 3.22
C ILE A 120 8.53 3.15 2.70
N SER A 121 8.35 3.08 1.38
CA SER A 121 7.23 2.36 0.77
C SER A 121 7.26 0.86 1.08
N LEU A 122 8.45 0.23 1.02
CA LEU A 122 8.65 -1.18 1.38
C LEU A 122 8.35 -1.44 2.86
N VAL A 123 8.81 -0.57 3.75
CA VAL A 123 8.56 -0.68 5.19
C VAL A 123 7.07 -0.55 5.48
N LEU A 124 6.40 0.48 4.95
CA LEU A 124 4.96 0.67 5.12
C LEU A 124 4.17 -0.56 4.66
N ARG A 125 4.52 -1.10 3.48
CA ARG A 125 3.94 -2.33 2.94
C ARG A 125 4.18 -3.53 3.86
N ALA A 126 5.40 -3.72 4.37
CA ALA A 126 5.74 -4.82 5.25
C ALA A 126 4.91 -4.80 6.55
N PHE A 127 4.77 -3.64 7.19
CA PHE A 127 3.91 -3.49 8.38
C PHE A 127 2.44 -3.71 8.05
N HIS A 128 1.97 -3.24 6.90
CA HIS A 128 0.59 -3.42 6.45
C HIS A 128 0.25 -4.89 6.24
N VAL A 129 1.08 -5.62 5.48
CA VAL A 129 0.93 -7.06 5.20
C VAL A 129 1.05 -7.90 6.48
N ALA A 130 1.94 -7.53 7.39
CA ALA A 130 2.08 -8.20 8.67
C ALA A 130 0.94 -7.88 9.66
N ASN A 131 0.06 -6.93 9.33
CA ASN A 131 -0.96 -6.36 10.19
C ASN A 131 -0.41 -5.96 11.58
N LYS A 132 0.72 -5.24 11.58
CA LYS A 132 1.35 -4.74 12.80
C LYS A 132 1.24 -3.23 12.85
N ASP A 133 0.63 -2.74 13.90
CA ASP A 133 0.63 -1.31 14.21
C ASP A 133 1.52 -1.03 15.42
N THR A 134 2.49 -0.15 15.20
CA THR A 134 3.42 0.34 16.23
C THR A 134 3.42 1.88 16.25
N GLY A 135 2.40 2.51 15.65
CA GLY A 135 2.35 3.94 15.38
C GLY A 135 3.29 4.38 14.26
N ILE A 136 3.76 3.45 13.42
CA ILE A 136 4.72 3.74 12.35
C ILE A 136 4.11 4.59 11.23
N TYR A 137 2.82 4.36 10.92
CA TYR A 137 2.10 5.09 9.88
C TYR A 137 2.03 6.59 10.18
N VAL A 138 1.70 6.93 11.43
CA VAL A 138 1.67 8.32 11.90
C VAL A 138 3.08 8.91 11.95
N SER A 139 4.06 8.15 12.45
CA SER A 139 5.44 8.64 12.58
C SER A 139 6.11 8.93 11.23
N LEU A 140 5.71 8.24 10.16
CA LEU A 140 6.25 8.44 8.82
C LEU A 140 5.48 9.48 8.01
N ALA A 141 4.29 9.91 8.44
CA ALA A 141 3.46 10.86 7.71
C ALA A 141 4.17 12.21 7.48
N ASP A 142 4.83 12.76 8.51
CA ASP A 142 5.55 14.03 8.40
C ASP A 142 6.87 13.93 7.61
N PRO A 143 7.76 12.95 7.84
CA PRO A 143 8.95 12.75 7.02
C PRO A 143 8.65 12.61 5.52
N ILE A 144 7.55 11.94 5.16
CA ILE A 144 7.17 11.77 3.76
C ILE A 144 6.97 13.12 3.06
N LYS A 145 6.41 14.13 3.75
CA LYS A 145 6.16 15.48 3.19
C LYS A 145 7.42 16.11 2.59
N TYR A 146 8.58 15.90 3.21
CA TYR A 146 9.85 16.48 2.78
C TYR A 146 10.46 15.79 1.56
N ILE A 147 10.12 14.52 1.33
CA ILE A 147 10.70 13.71 0.25
C ILE A 147 9.75 13.50 -0.94
N ILE A 148 8.52 14.06 -0.91
CA ILE A 148 7.46 13.84 -1.91
C ILE A 148 7.98 13.97 -3.34
N LYS A 149 8.74 15.02 -3.64
CA LYS A 149 9.24 15.31 -4.99
C LYS A 149 10.14 14.21 -5.56
N SER A 150 10.75 13.39 -4.70
CA SER A 150 11.65 12.29 -5.07
C SER A 150 10.96 10.92 -5.13
N ILE A 151 9.67 10.85 -4.80
CA ILE A 151 8.92 9.59 -4.78
C ILE A 151 8.66 9.10 -6.21
N ASP A 152 9.05 7.86 -6.51
CA ASP A 152 8.75 7.15 -7.76
C ASP A 152 7.32 6.57 -7.78
N GLY A 153 6.85 6.15 -8.95
CA GLY A 153 5.46 5.75 -9.16
C GLY A 153 5.03 4.55 -8.33
N THR A 154 5.93 3.56 -8.21
CA THR A 154 5.64 2.35 -7.44
C THR A 154 5.64 2.64 -5.94
N SER A 155 6.57 3.46 -5.46
CA SER A 155 6.56 3.88 -4.05
C SER A 155 5.35 4.74 -3.72
N LEU A 156 4.96 5.67 -4.62
CA LEU A 156 3.77 6.50 -4.45
C LEU A 156 2.52 5.64 -4.29
N TYR A 157 2.34 4.66 -5.18
CA TYR A 157 1.25 3.69 -5.10
C TYR A 157 1.17 3.04 -3.72
N TRP A 158 2.27 2.43 -3.25
CA TRP A 158 2.27 1.74 -1.96
C TRP A 158 2.08 2.68 -0.77
N ILE A 159 2.67 3.88 -0.81
CA ILE A 159 2.53 4.88 0.25
C ILE A 159 1.06 5.30 0.36
N VAL A 160 0.42 5.70 -0.75
CA VAL A 160 -0.97 6.16 -0.75
C VAL A 160 -1.91 5.05 -0.31
N THR A 161 -1.78 3.84 -0.89
CA THR A 161 -2.67 2.70 -0.60
C THR A 161 -2.57 2.23 0.85
N VAL A 162 -1.36 2.26 1.44
CA VAL A 162 -1.18 1.86 2.84
C VAL A 162 -1.67 2.95 3.79
N LEU A 163 -1.32 4.21 3.53
CA LEU A 163 -1.65 5.31 4.42
C LEU A 163 -3.14 5.65 4.39
N SER A 164 -3.83 5.54 3.24
CA SER A 164 -5.29 5.76 3.16
C SER A 164 -6.07 4.81 4.08
N LYS A 165 -5.63 3.55 4.17
CA LYS A 165 -6.28 2.50 4.98
C LYS A 165 -5.91 2.55 6.47
N ARG A 166 -4.73 3.06 6.81
CA ARG A 166 -4.16 2.98 8.17
C ARG A 166 -4.23 4.29 8.94
N LEU A 167 -4.21 5.43 8.27
CA LEU A 167 -4.38 6.73 8.92
C LEU A 167 -5.86 7.02 9.13
N LYS A 168 -6.19 7.73 10.21
CA LYS A 168 -7.54 8.24 10.41
C LYS A 168 -7.89 9.21 9.28
N GLY A 169 -9.02 8.97 8.61
CA GLY A 169 -9.50 9.80 7.51
C GLY A 169 -9.59 11.27 7.93
N ASN A 170 -9.31 12.19 7.00
CA ASN A 170 -9.33 13.64 7.19
C ASN A 170 -8.32 14.24 8.20
N CYS A 171 -7.46 13.45 8.86
CA CYS A 171 -6.46 13.99 9.79
C CYS A 171 -5.20 14.53 9.09
N ASN A 172 -4.83 13.99 7.93
CA ASN A 172 -3.59 14.32 7.22
C ASN A 172 -3.85 14.91 5.83
N LYS A 173 -4.76 15.88 5.74
CA LYS A 173 -5.19 16.47 4.44
C LYS A 173 -4.03 17.03 3.62
N GLU A 174 -3.14 17.77 4.27
CA GLU A 174 -1.96 18.38 3.65
C GLU A 174 -1.07 17.33 2.96
N LEU A 175 -0.82 16.20 3.62
CA LEU A 175 -0.04 15.11 3.05
C LEU A 175 -0.69 14.55 1.78
N PHE A 176 -1.99 14.24 1.85
CA PHE A 176 -2.71 13.68 0.70
C PHE A 176 -2.90 14.69 -0.44
N ASP A 177 -3.04 15.98 -0.14
CA ASP A 177 -3.02 17.06 -1.13
C ASP A 177 -1.67 17.09 -1.87
N MET A 178 -0.55 17.01 -1.15
CA MET A 178 0.77 17.01 -1.77
C MET A 178 1.04 15.73 -2.58
N LEU A 179 0.61 14.56 -2.09
CA LEU A 179 0.73 13.29 -2.82
C LEU A 179 -0.13 13.31 -4.11
N ALA A 180 -1.33 13.88 -4.05
CA ALA A 180 -2.21 14.04 -5.21
C ALA A 180 -1.62 14.99 -6.26
N ASN A 181 -0.99 16.08 -5.84
CA ASN A 181 -0.30 17.00 -6.75
C ASN A 181 0.91 16.32 -7.41
N HIS A 182 1.67 15.52 -6.64
CA HIS A 182 2.84 14.80 -7.17
C HIS A 182 2.46 13.65 -8.11
N LEU A 183 1.27 13.06 -7.98
CA LEU A 183 0.79 12.02 -8.88
C LEU A 183 0.85 12.43 -10.35
N GLN A 184 0.59 13.70 -10.66
CA GLN A 184 0.65 14.22 -12.03
C GLN A 184 2.05 14.10 -12.63
N ASN A 185 3.08 14.34 -11.81
CA ASN A 185 4.48 14.26 -12.23
C ASN A 185 4.93 12.83 -12.50
N VAL A 186 4.32 11.85 -11.82
CA VAL A 186 4.78 10.46 -11.82
C VAL A 186 3.87 9.55 -12.66
N LEU A 187 2.78 10.08 -13.20
CA LEU A 187 1.76 9.35 -13.96
C LEU A 187 2.35 8.55 -15.15
N TYR A 188 3.48 9.00 -15.70
CA TYR A 188 4.16 8.29 -16.78
C TYR A 188 4.77 6.94 -16.33
N GLN A 189 5.20 6.83 -15.07
CA GLN A 189 5.80 5.62 -14.48
C GLN A 189 4.76 4.60 -14.02
N VAL A 190 3.49 5.01 -13.92
CA VAL A 190 2.41 4.24 -13.30
C VAL A 190 1.49 3.67 -14.37
N THR A 191 0.99 2.44 -14.16
CA THR A 191 -0.03 1.85 -15.04
C THR A 191 -1.39 2.53 -14.84
N GLY A 192 -2.26 2.47 -15.85
CA GLY A 192 -3.59 3.05 -15.74
C GLY A 192 -4.40 2.49 -14.55
N ALA A 193 -4.32 1.18 -14.31
CA ALA A 193 -4.95 0.51 -13.18
C ALA A 193 -4.44 1.02 -11.82
N MET A 194 -3.12 1.14 -11.66
CA MET A 194 -2.52 1.70 -10.43
C MET A 194 -2.94 3.15 -10.20
N ALA A 195 -3.05 3.97 -11.26
CA ALA A 195 -3.47 5.36 -11.16
C ALA A 195 -4.92 5.49 -10.67
N VAL A 196 -5.82 4.62 -11.13
CA VAL A 196 -7.22 4.55 -10.66
C VAL A 196 -7.28 4.15 -9.18
N GLU A 197 -6.51 3.13 -8.76
CA GLU A 197 -6.48 2.70 -7.36
C GLU A 197 -5.90 3.79 -6.44
N ILE A 198 -4.89 4.55 -6.90
CA ILE A 198 -4.37 5.73 -6.18
C ILE A 198 -5.48 6.76 -6.01
N CYS A 199 -6.24 7.09 -7.06
CA CYS A 199 -7.37 8.02 -6.96
C CYS A 199 -8.40 7.57 -5.94
N LYS A 200 -8.77 6.29 -5.96
CA LYS A 200 -9.71 5.73 -4.98
C LYS A 200 -9.18 5.87 -3.55
N CYS A 201 -7.92 5.50 -3.32
CA CYS A 201 -7.28 5.63 -2.01
C CYS A 201 -7.18 7.09 -1.53
N LEU A 202 -6.95 8.04 -2.44
CA LEU A 202 -7.00 9.47 -2.14
C LEU A 202 -8.41 9.91 -1.74
N TYR A 203 -9.45 9.39 -2.40
CA TYR A 203 -10.83 9.67 -2.01
C TYR A 203 -11.12 9.15 -0.59
N GLU A 204 -10.73 7.91 -0.30
CA GLU A 204 -10.93 7.31 1.03
C GLU A 204 -10.23 8.11 2.14
N SER A 205 -9.07 8.71 1.85
CA SER A 205 -8.32 9.52 2.83
C SER A 205 -8.90 10.92 3.08
N GLY A 206 -9.84 11.36 2.26
CA GLY A 206 -10.51 12.66 2.38
C GLY A 206 -10.17 13.69 1.29
N TYR A 207 -9.40 13.31 0.27
CA TYR A 207 -9.16 14.16 -0.89
C TYR A 207 -10.43 14.23 -1.75
N ARG A 208 -10.80 15.44 -2.19
CA ARG A 208 -12.08 15.70 -2.89
C ARG A 208 -11.96 16.50 -4.18
N LYS A 209 -10.76 16.95 -4.55
CA LYS A 209 -10.55 17.75 -5.76
C LYS A 209 -10.61 16.84 -6.99
N SER A 210 -11.38 17.23 -8.00
CA SER A 210 -11.60 16.44 -9.22
C SER A 210 -10.50 16.61 -10.27
N ASP A 211 -9.57 17.56 -10.09
CA ASP A 211 -8.50 17.86 -11.06
C ASP A 211 -7.62 16.64 -11.38
N VAL A 212 -7.38 15.79 -10.37
CA VAL A 212 -6.58 14.56 -10.52
C VAL A 212 -7.24 13.58 -11.48
N CYS A 213 -8.57 13.50 -11.48
CA CYS A 213 -9.33 12.60 -12.35
C CYS A 213 -9.15 12.93 -13.82
N LYS A 214 -8.91 14.20 -14.18
CA LYS A 214 -8.67 14.61 -15.57
C LYS A 214 -7.41 13.95 -16.12
N ASN A 215 -6.29 14.06 -15.41
CA ASN A 215 -5.01 13.53 -15.86
C ASN A 215 -5.01 11.99 -15.81
N VAL A 216 -5.57 11.41 -14.74
CA VAL A 216 -5.69 9.95 -14.62
C VAL A 216 -6.62 9.38 -15.69
N GLY A 217 -7.74 10.04 -15.99
CA GLY A 217 -8.65 9.62 -17.05
C GLY A 217 -8.01 9.65 -18.45
N LEU A 218 -7.20 10.67 -18.76
CA LEU A 218 -6.43 10.69 -20.00
C LEU A 218 -5.41 9.54 -20.08
N LYS A 219 -4.70 9.26 -18.98
CA LYS A 219 -3.77 8.12 -18.92
C LYS A 219 -4.50 6.79 -19.10
N VAL A 220 -5.67 6.64 -18.49
CA VAL A 220 -6.51 5.44 -18.59
C VAL A 220 -6.91 5.19 -20.04
N VAL A 221 -7.46 6.19 -20.72
CA VAL A 221 -7.87 6.07 -22.12
C VAL A 221 -6.67 5.74 -23.02
N ASN A 222 -5.53 6.40 -22.81
CA ASN A 222 -4.36 6.21 -23.68
C ASN A 222 -3.60 4.89 -23.45
N SER A 223 -3.67 4.31 -22.25
CA SER A 223 -2.86 3.13 -21.91
C SER A 223 -3.50 1.81 -22.34
N GLY A 224 -4.78 1.81 -22.73
CA GLY A 224 -5.56 0.59 -22.95
C GLY A 224 -5.77 -0.16 -21.63
N ILE A 225 -6.96 -0.06 -21.06
CA ILE A 225 -7.27 -0.66 -19.76
C ILE A 225 -8.23 -1.84 -19.92
N GLY A 226 -8.04 -2.89 -19.13
CA GLY A 226 -8.96 -4.02 -19.05
C GLY A 226 -10.32 -3.65 -18.45
N VAL A 227 -11.34 -4.44 -18.74
CA VAL A 227 -12.75 -4.17 -18.36
C VAL A 227 -12.91 -3.92 -16.85
N ILE A 228 -12.30 -4.74 -16.01
CA ILE A 228 -12.40 -4.63 -14.54
C ILE A 228 -11.88 -3.27 -14.05
N ASP A 229 -10.75 -2.86 -14.59
CA ASP A 229 -10.11 -1.59 -14.25
C ASP A 229 -10.88 -0.39 -14.81
N ALA A 230 -11.53 -0.54 -15.98
CA ALA A 230 -12.44 0.47 -16.53
C ALA A 230 -13.68 0.67 -15.65
N ILE A 231 -14.25 -0.41 -15.11
CA ILE A 231 -15.36 -0.36 -14.14
C ILE A 231 -14.91 0.31 -12.85
N HIS A 232 -13.72 -0.03 -12.35
CA HIS A 232 -13.12 0.66 -11.20
C HIS A 232 -12.89 2.15 -11.48
N ALA A 233 -12.49 2.52 -12.70
CA ALA A 233 -12.30 3.91 -13.10
C ALA A 233 -13.63 4.68 -13.07
N ILE A 234 -14.70 4.13 -13.66
CA ILE A 234 -16.04 4.76 -13.66
C ILE A 234 -16.54 4.95 -12.23
N PHE A 235 -16.45 3.92 -11.39
CA PHE A 235 -16.85 4.03 -10.00
C PHE A 235 -16.05 5.12 -9.27
N THR A 236 -14.74 5.15 -9.47
CA THR A 236 -13.85 6.13 -8.82
C THR A 236 -14.12 7.56 -9.31
N PHE A 237 -14.32 7.77 -10.62
CA PHE A 237 -14.67 9.08 -11.16
C PHE A 237 -16.04 9.57 -10.67
N GLY A 238 -17.00 8.66 -10.51
CA GLY A 238 -18.28 8.94 -9.85
C GLY A 238 -18.11 9.42 -8.41
N LEU A 239 -17.20 8.83 -7.62
CA LEU A 239 -16.91 9.30 -6.26
C LEU A 239 -16.44 10.76 -6.22
N PHE A 240 -15.60 11.16 -7.18
CA PHE A 240 -15.13 12.53 -7.33
C PHE A 240 -16.12 13.48 -8.02
N LYS A 241 -17.30 12.99 -8.44
CA LYS A 241 -18.25 13.74 -9.28
C LYS A 241 -17.58 14.34 -10.52
N PHE A 242 -16.61 13.62 -11.08
CA PHE A 242 -15.82 14.09 -12.21
C PHE A 242 -16.63 13.95 -13.50
N ARG A 243 -16.81 15.05 -14.23
CA ARG A 243 -17.55 15.08 -15.49
C ARG A 243 -16.62 15.32 -16.67
N CYS A 244 -16.52 14.35 -17.56
CA CYS A 244 -15.85 14.50 -18.86
C CYS A 244 -16.38 13.50 -19.87
N ASP A 245 -17.21 13.96 -20.80
CA ASP A 245 -17.94 13.10 -21.73
C ASP A 245 -17.00 12.25 -22.60
N LYS A 246 -15.85 12.79 -23.02
CA LYS A 246 -14.87 12.06 -23.84
C LYS A 246 -14.33 10.82 -23.11
N ILE A 247 -13.91 10.98 -21.86
CA ILE A 247 -13.35 9.87 -21.06
C ILE A 247 -14.44 8.85 -20.73
N HIS A 248 -15.64 9.31 -20.37
CA HIS A 248 -16.75 8.41 -20.03
C HIS A 248 -17.21 7.60 -21.25
N ARG A 249 -17.25 8.19 -22.46
CA ARG A 249 -17.59 7.48 -23.71
C ARG A 249 -16.60 6.37 -24.04
N GLU A 250 -15.31 6.61 -23.88
CA GLU A 250 -14.29 5.59 -24.14
C GLU A 250 -14.40 4.42 -23.14
N LEU A 251 -14.62 4.73 -21.86
CA LEU A 251 -14.85 3.70 -20.83
C LEU A 251 -16.14 2.93 -21.07
N GLU A 252 -17.19 3.61 -21.53
CA GLU A 252 -18.46 3.01 -21.96
C GLU A 252 -18.25 2.04 -23.13
N ASN A 253 -17.47 2.41 -24.14
CA ASN A 253 -17.19 1.52 -25.28
C ASN A 253 -16.47 0.22 -24.83
N ILE A 254 -15.49 0.33 -23.91
CA ILE A 254 -14.78 -0.83 -23.35
C ILE A 254 -15.75 -1.76 -22.59
N ILE A 255 -16.71 -1.19 -21.85
CA ILE A 255 -17.69 -1.98 -21.09
C ILE A 255 -18.67 -2.69 -22.02
N ILE A 256 -19.15 -2.00 -23.06
CA ILE A 256 -20.13 -2.55 -24.01
C ILE A 256 -19.58 -3.82 -24.66
N GLU A 257 -18.29 -3.84 -25.01
CA GLU A 257 -17.65 -5.00 -25.64
C GLU A 257 -17.66 -6.27 -24.77
N TYR A 258 -17.71 -6.11 -23.44
CA TYR A 258 -17.65 -7.22 -22.48
C TYR A 258 -18.88 -7.31 -21.58
N ILE A 259 -20.00 -6.70 -22.01
CA ILE A 259 -21.21 -6.56 -21.20
C ILE A 259 -21.77 -7.91 -20.73
N ASP A 260 -21.62 -8.96 -21.54
CA ASP A 260 -22.11 -10.31 -21.25
C ASP A 260 -21.36 -11.01 -20.13
N GLN A 261 -20.11 -10.62 -19.86
CA GLN A 261 -19.26 -11.23 -18.84
C GLN A 261 -19.36 -10.54 -17.46
N LEU A 262 -20.14 -9.46 -17.36
CA LEU A 262 -20.27 -8.67 -16.13
C LEU A 262 -21.09 -9.38 -15.05
N ASN A 263 -20.56 -9.35 -13.83
CA ASN A 263 -21.25 -9.80 -12.62
C ASN A 263 -22.18 -8.71 -12.06
N ALA A 264 -23.08 -9.11 -11.16
CA ALA A 264 -24.03 -8.19 -10.51
C ALA A 264 -23.34 -7.00 -9.81
N ILE A 265 -22.22 -7.26 -9.11
CA ILE A 265 -21.44 -6.24 -8.39
C ILE A 265 -20.85 -5.22 -9.38
N ASP A 266 -20.41 -5.69 -10.54
CA ASP A 266 -19.76 -4.86 -11.56
C ASP A 266 -20.80 -3.94 -12.22
N VAL A 267 -21.98 -4.48 -12.53
CA VAL A 267 -23.14 -3.69 -12.99
C VAL A 267 -23.51 -2.60 -11.98
N ALA A 268 -23.54 -2.94 -10.69
CA ALA A 268 -23.87 -1.99 -9.63
C ALA A 268 -22.84 -0.85 -9.53
N LYS A 269 -21.54 -1.16 -9.62
CA LYS A 269 -20.46 -0.15 -9.66
C LYS A 269 -20.60 0.80 -10.85
N ILE A 270 -20.97 0.28 -12.02
CA ILE A 270 -21.18 1.06 -13.24
C ILE A 270 -22.33 2.06 -13.05
N VAL A 271 -23.49 1.59 -12.60
CA VAL A 271 -24.69 2.42 -12.40
C VAL A 271 -24.40 3.55 -11.40
N ILE A 272 -23.78 3.23 -10.26
CA ILE A 272 -23.45 4.24 -9.24
C ILE A 272 -22.41 5.23 -9.76
N GLY A 273 -21.42 4.75 -10.51
CA GLY A 273 -20.37 5.60 -11.07
C GLY A 273 -20.93 6.66 -12.03
N PHE A 274 -21.78 6.24 -12.97
CA PHE A 274 -22.38 7.15 -13.94
C PHE A 274 -23.41 8.10 -13.33
N ASP A 275 -24.25 7.61 -12.43
CA ASP A 275 -25.22 8.45 -11.73
C ASP A 275 -24.54 9.62 -11.00
N ARG A 276 -23.44 9.34 -10.29
CA ARG A 276 -22.71 10.35 -9.53
C ARG A 276 -21.85 11.28 -10.39
N SER A 277 -21.44 10.86 -11.58
CA SER A 277 -20.67 11.71 -12.50
C SER A 277 -21.55 12.66 -13.33
N SER A 278 -22.88 12.55 -13.23
CA SER A 278 -23.85 13.32 -14.02
C SER A 278 -23.62 13.21 -15.53
N TYR A 279 -23.04 12.10 -15.96
CA TYR A 279 -22.98 11.66 -17.35
C TYR A 279 -24.26 10.90 -17.67
N ASP A 280 -24.75 10.98 -18.91
CA ASP A 280 -25.91 10.22 -19.38
C ASP A 280 -25.45 8.96 -20.14
N PRO A 281 -25.34 7.79 -19.48
CA PRO A 281 -24.91 6.54 -20.09
C PRO A 281 -26.08 5.80 -20.77
N ALA A 282 -26.90 6.50 -21.57
CA ALA A 282 -28.09 5.92 -22.18
C ALA A 282 -27.82 4.62 -22.96
N ARG A 283 -26.67 4.49 -23.63
CA ARG A 283 -26.32 3.28 -24.40
C ARG A 283 -26.05 2.10 -23.49
N VAL A 284 -25.20 2.27 -22.46
CA VAL A 284 -24.88 1.21 -21.49
C VAL A 284 -26.10 0.82 -20.66
N LEU A 285 -26.90 1.78 -20.18
CA LEU A 285 -28.07 1.46 -19.36
C LEU A 285 -29.13 0.66 -20.13
N ASN A 286 -29.39 0.99 -21.40
CA ASN A 286 -30.33 0.23 -22.22
C ASN A 286 -29.88 -1.23 -22.42
N LEU A 287 -28.57 -1.47 -22.57
CA LEU A 287 -28.02 -2.82 -22.70
C LEU A 287 -27.99 -3.57 -21.37
N LEU A 288 -27.82 -2.85 -20.26
CA LEU A 288 -27.82 -3.41 -18.92
C LEU A 288 -29.23 -3.66 -18.37
N GLU A 289 -30.30 -3.10 -18.96
CA GLU A 289 -31.68 -3.20 -18.47
C GLU A 289 -32.10 -4.66 -18.21
N PHE A 290 -31.82 -5.57 -19.14
CA PHE A 290 -32.12 -7.00 -18.97
C PHE A 290 -31.31 -7.67 -17.83
N LYS A 291 -30.03 -7.30 -17.66
CA LYS A 291 -29.19 -7.82 -16.58
C LYS A 291 -29.57 -7.22 -15.22
N LEU A 292 -29.91 -5.94 -15.18
CA LEU A 292 -30.41 -5.24 -14.00
C LEU A 292 -31.69 -5.89 -13.49
N MET A 293 -32.64 -6.22 -14.38
CA MET A 293 -33.86 -6.93 -14.00
C MET A 293 -33.57 -8.31 -13.41
N LYS A 294 -32.63 -9.07 -13.98
CA LYS A 294 -32.19 -10.35 -13.41
C LYS A 294 -31.56 -10.20 -12.03
N ILE A 295 -30.67 -9.22 -11.85
CA ILE A 295 -30.02 -8.92 -10.56
C ILE A 295 -31.05 -8.51 -9.50
N ILE A 296 -32.03 -7.68 -9.86
CA ILE A 296 -33.11 -7.27 -8.96
C ILE A 296 -33.97 -8.47 -8.54
N CYS A 297 -34.28 -9.38 -9.48
CA CYS A 297 -34.99 -10.62 -9.16
C CYS A 297 -34.19 -11.51 -8.19
N ASP A 298 -32.90 -11.75 -8.46
CA ASP A 298 -32.00 -12.54 -7.61
C ASP A 298 -31.85 -11.93 -6.20
N ILE A 299 -31.89 -10.60 -6.09
CA ILE A 299 -31.89 -9.88 -4.80
C ILE A 299 -33.25 -10.05 -4.11
N SER A 300 -34.38 -9.88 -4.80
CA SER A 300 -35.71 -10.00 -4.19
C SER A 300 -35.99 -11.41 -3.63
N GLU A 301 -35.43 -12.46 -4.26
CA GLU A 301 -35.57 -13.83 -3.78
C GLU A 301 -34.77 -14.10 -2.49
N ASN A 302 -33.62 -13.42 -2.32
CA ASN A 302 -32.77 -13.53 -1.13
C ASN A 302 -33.25 -12.65 0.04
N TYR A 303 -34.04 -11.60 -0.21
CA TYR A 303 -34.58 -10.67 0.80
C TYR A 303 -36.10 -10.77 0.97
N LYS A 304 -36.64 -12.00 0.90
CA LYS A 304 -38.07 -12.34 0.75
C LYS A 304 -39.09 -11.81 1.78
N ASN A 305 -38.72 -10.95 2.73
CA ASN A 305 -39.66 -10.50 3.76
C ASN A 305 -40.05 -9.02 3.74
N ASP A 306 -39.46 -8.17 2.91
CA ASP A 306 -39.98 -6.81 2.74
C ASP A 306 -39.81 -6.39 1.27
N PHE A 307 -40.72 -5.56 0.76
CA PHE A 307 -40.74 -4.93 -0.57
C PHE A 307 -41.59 -5.62 -1.65
N ILE A 308 -42.86 -5.20 -1.64
CA ILE A 308 -43.88 -5.36 -2.68
C ILE A 308 -43.85 -4.13 -3.62
N ILE A 309 -43.82 -4.38 -4.95
CA ILE A 309 -44.38 -3.58 -6.08
C ILE A 309 -43.61 -2.41 -6.74
N ALA A 310 -43.92 -2.29 -8.06
CA ALA A 310 -43.83 -1.22 -9.06
C ALA A 310 -42.45 -0.82 -9.63
N VAL A 311 -42.29 -1.11 -10.93
CA VAL A 311 -41.13 -0.82 -11.76
C VAL A 311 -41.39 0.50 -12.49
N ASP A 312 -40.63 1.53 -12.13
CA ASP A 312 -40.47 2.77 -12.89
C ASP A 312 -38.96 3.00 -13.08
N ARG A 313 -38.53 3.59 -14.21
CA ARG A 313 -37.09 3.66 -14.58
C ARG A 313 -36.25 4.45 -13.58
N SER A 314 -36.83 5.46 -12.94
CA SER A 314 -36.24 6.21 -11.83
C SER A 314 -36.08 5.35 -10.56
N SER A 315 -37.07 4.50 -10.27
CA SER A 315 -37.13 3.61 -9.10
C SER A 315 -36.08 2.48 -9.16
N CYS A 316 -35.77 1.93 -10.35
CA CYS A 316 -34.74 0.88 -10.48
C CYS A 316 -33.33 1.37 -10.14
N VAL A 317 -32.98 2.58 -10.57
CA VAL A 317 -31.66 3.19 -10.30
C VAL A 317 -31.55 3.59 -8.84
N GLU A 318 -32.62 4.10 -8.21
CA GLU A 318 -32.64 4.41 -6.78
C GLU A 318 -32.56 3.15 -5.89
N ARG A 319 -33.24 2.06 -6.26
CA ARG A 319 -33.21 0.80 -5.49
C ARG A 319 -31.85 0.09 -5.55
N VAL A 320 -31.13 0.18 -6.67
CA VAL A 320 -29.73 -0.29 -6.77
C VAL A 320 -28.79 0.56 -5.89
N LYS A 321 -29.05 1.87 -5.75
CA LYS A 321 -28.27 2.73 -4.84
C LYS A 321 -28.47 2.34 -3.37
N GLU A 322 -29.71 2.07 -2.96
CA GLU A 322 -30.03 1.70 -1.57
C GLU A 322 -29.38 0.37 -1.17
N THR A 323 -29.38 -0.64 -2.05
CA THR A 323 -28.80 -1.96 -1.74
C THR A 323 -27.28 -1.98 -1.72
N VAL A 324 -26.60 -1.21 -2.59
CA VAL A 324 -25.12 -1.15 -2.54
C VAL A 324 -24.61 -0.40 -1.32
N CYS A 325 -25.36 0.59 -0.83
CA CYS A 325 -25.05 1.25 0.44
C CYS A 325 -25.10 0.29 1.64
N ILE A 326 -25.99 -0.71 1.63
CA ILE A 326 -26.09 -1.73 2.69
C ILE A 326 -24.91 -2.73 2.61
N VAL A 327 -24.49 -3.13 1.40
CA VAL A 327 -23.37 -4.07 1.21
C VAL A 327 -22.00 -3.46 1.55
N GLN A 328 -21.85 -2.13 1.50
CA GLN A 328 -20.60 -1.45 1.90
C GLN A 328 -20.46 -1.18 3.40
N GLN A 329 -21.48 -1.48 4.21
CA GLN A 329 -21.47 -1.28 5.67
C GLN A 329 -21.21 -2.57 6.48
N ASN A 330 -21.12 -3.72 5.82
CA ASN A 330 -20.73 -5.02 6.41
C ASN A 330 -19.33 -5.45 5.94
#